data_AF-A0A554KS04-F1
#
_entry.id   AF-A0A554KS04-F1
#
_cell.length_a   1.000
_cell.length_b   1.000
_cell.length_c   1.000
_cell.angle_alpha   90.00
_cell.angle_beta   90.00
_cell.angle_gamma   90.00
#
_symmetry.space_group_name_H-M   'P 1'
#
loop_
_entity.id
_entity.type
_entity.pdbx_description
1 polymer ?
#
loop_
_entity_poly.entity_id
_entity_poly.type
_entity_poly.pdbx_seq_one_letter_code
_entity_poly.pdbx_strand_id
1 'polypeptide(L)'
;MKAKFVPFGAALSVVLGTVFFAYAETSNPVQIFVRPSVSCKASPDNPITGQTITWTATVAPPGDTSVYSFLWSGTDGLSGNVGVATKTYATTGQKSAQVKVTPKIAVPIGVDLSKTATCPPINVGEPPKPDLTASLSISGLAPTGNPNEYYVGIATLQGFVH
;
A
#
# COMPACT_ATOMS: atom_id res chain seq x y z
N MET A 1 -38.96 1.81 -11.14
CA MET A 1 -38.06 2.54 -12.06
C MET A 1 -38.91 3.35 -13.02
N LYS A 2 -38.83 4.69 -13.00
CA LYS A 2 -39.47 5.55 -14.01
C LYS A 2 -38.37 6.20 -14.84
N ALA A 3 -38.21 5.79 -16.09
CA ALA A 3 -37.31 6.45 -17.05
C ALA A 3 -38.06 7.62 -17.70
N LYS A 4 -37.43 8.79 -17.74
CA LYS A 4 -37.96 9.99 -18.41
C LYS A 4 -37.28 10.08 -19.78
N PHE A 5 -38.07 10.01 -20.84
CA PHE A 5 -37.63 10.05 -22.23
C PHE A 5 -37.68 11.49 -22.76
N VAL A 6 -36.64 11.97 -23.44
CA VAL A 6 -36.62 13.29 -24.08
C VAL A 6 -36.24 13.08 -25.55
N PRO A 7 -37.17 13.23 -26.52
CA PRO A 7 -36.83 13.06 -27.93
C PRO A 7 -36.24 14.33 -28.54
N PHE A 8 -35.11 14.21 -29.24
CA PHE A 8 -34.56 15.25 -30.14
C PHE A 8 -34.94 14.90 -31.58
N GLY A 9 -35.53 15.85 -32.32
CA GLY A 9 -36.15 15.65 -33.63
C GLY A 9 -35.15 15.38 -34.76
N ALA A 10 -35.52 14.48 -35.69
CA ALA A 10 -34.78 14.23 -36.93
C ALA A 10 -35.05 15.36 -37.96
N ALA A 11 -34.01 15.86 -38.62
CA ALA A 11 -34.13 16.79 -39.73
C ALA A 11 -34.18 16.04 -41.06
N LEU A 12 -35.23 16.25 -41.85
CA LEU A 12 -35.38 15.73 -43.22
C LEU A 12 -34.93 16.82 -44.21
N SER A 13 -33.90 16.58 -45.01
CA SER A 13 -33.56 17.42 -46.17
C SER A 13 -33.77 16.62 -47.45
N VAL A 14 -34.60 17.15 -48.36
CA VAL A 14 -34.88 16.56 -49.68
C VAL A 14 -34.17 17.41 -50.73
N VAL A 15 -33.17 16.84 -51.41
CA VAL A 15 -32.57 17.39 -52.64
C VAL A 15 -32.99 16.50 -53.80
N LEU A 16 -33.51 17.10 -54.88
CA LEU A 16 -34.04 16.38 -56.04
C LEU A 16 -33.03 15.36 -56.60
N GLY A 17 -33.40 14.07 -56.63
CA GLY A 17 -32.73 13.06 -57.46
C GLY A 17 -32.54 11.69 -56.83
N THR A 18 -32.36 11.58 -55.51
CA THR A 18 -32.14 10.30 -54.82
C THR A 18 -32.55 10.43 -53.35
N VAL A 19 -33.47 9.59 -52.87
CA VAL A 19 -33.81 9.50 -51.45
C VAL A 19 -32.69 8.74 -50.74
N PHE A 20 -31.73 9.47 -50.16
CA PHE A 20 -30.80 8.88 -49.19
C PHE A 20 -31.53 8.75 -47.85
N PHE A 21 -31.89 7.52 -47.47
CA PHE A 21 -32.24 7.23 -46.08
C PHE A 21 -30.95 7.20 -45.28
N ALA A 22 -30.51 8.36 -44.76
CA ALA A 22 -29.53 8.38 -43.69
C ALA A 22 -30.23 7.89 -42.42
N TYR A 23 -29.95 6.64 -42.00
CA TYR A 23 -30.33 6.22 -40.66
C TYR A 23 -29.32 6.84 -39.68
N ALA A 24 -29.81 7.68 -38.77
CA ALA A 24 -29.02 8.12 -37.63
C ALA A 24 -29.26 7.10 -36.52
N GLU A 25 -28.25 6.31 -36.19
CA GLU A 25 -28.29 5.41 -35.04
C GLU A 25 -28.17 6.24 -33.76
N THR A 26 -29.27 6.83 -33.29
CA THR A 26 -29.29 7.56 -32.01
C THR A 26 -29.43 6.58 -30.86
N SER A 27 -28.44 5.73 -30.65
CA SER A 27 -28.33 4.98 -29.40
C SER A 27 -27.55 5.80 -28.38
N ASN A 28 -28.22 6.28 -27.33
CA ASN A 28 -27.52 6.82 -26.18
C ASN A 28 -26.99 5.62 -25.37
N PRO A 29 -25.66 5.47 -25.19
CA PRO A 29 -25.14 4.36 -24.42
C PRO A 29 -25.61 4.45 -22.96
N VAL A 30 -26.10 3.34 -22.41
CA VAL A 30 -26.41 3.24 -20.97
C VAL A 30 -25.09 3.18 -20.20
N GLN A 31 -24.87 4.13 -19.30
CA GLN A 31 -23.69 4.16 -18.43
C GLN A 31 -24.03 3.48 -17.09
N ILE A 32 -23.30 2.42 -16.74
CA ILE A 32 -23.44 1.71 -15.46
C ILE A 32 -22.25 2.06 -14.59
N PHE A 33 -22.51 2.66 -13.43
CA PHE A 33 -21.49 2.96 -12.44
C PHE A 33 -21.58 1.98 -11.27
N VAL A 34 -20.47 1.29 -11.02
CA VAL A 34 -20.34 0.35 -9.91
C VAL A 34 -19.46 0.93 -8.81
N ARG A 35 -19.80 0.64 -7.56
CA ARG A 35 -18.91 0.94 -6.43
C ARG A 35 -17.70 -0.01 -6.53
N PRO A 36 -16.46 0.49 -6.38
CA PRO A 36 -15.30 -0.37 -6.37
C PRO A 36 -15.27 -1.21 -5.08
N SER A 37 -14.71 -2.41 -5.17
CA SER A 37 -14.18 -3.10 -3.99
C SER A 37 -12.73 -2.68 -3.80
N VAL A 38 -12.33 -2.48 -2.54
CA VAL A 38 -10.99 -1.99 -2.20
C VAL A 38 -10.49 -2.84 -1.04
N SER A 39 -9.26 -3.33 -1.16
CA SER A 39 -8.49 -3.93 -0.08
C SER A 39 -7.08 -3.35 -0.08
N CYS A 40 -6.35 -3.52 1.00
CA CYS A 40 -4.97 -3.07 1.08
C CYS A 40 -4.13 -3.90 2.04
N LYS A 41 -2.82 -3.89 1.82
CA LYS A 41 -1.85 -4.67 2.60
C LYS A 41 -0.52 -3.90 2.73
N ALA A 42 0.19 -4.15 3.83
CA ALA A 42 1.55 -3.67 4.03
C ALA A 42 2.58 -4.72 3.63
N SER A 43 3.81 -4.29 3.38
CA SER A 43 4.99 -5.14 3.28
C SER A 43 6.22 -4.34 3.69
N PRO A 44 7.18 -4.92 4.44
CA PRO A 44 7.18 -6.29 4.97
C PRO A 44 6.21 -6.48 6.16
N ASP A 45 5.91 -7.74 6.52
CA ASP A 45 4.95 -8.07 7.61
C ASP A 45 5.51 -7.79 9.01
N ASN A 46 6.84 -7.92 9.17
CA ASN A 46 7.56 -7.71 10.44
C ASN A 46 8.69 -6.67 10.27
N PRO A 47 8.36 -5.39 10.01
CA PRO A 47 9.36 -4.33 9.90
C PRO A 47 9.91 -3.94 11.26
N ILE A 48 11.15 -3.46 11.28
CA ILE A 48 11.74 -2.77 12.44
C ILE A 48 11.75 -1.25 12.20
N THR A 49 11.98 -0.46 13.26
CA THR A 49 12.11 1.00 13.11
C THR A 49 13.19 1.37 12.10
N GLY A 50 12.95 2.44 11.34
CA GLY A 50 13.85 2.87 10.26
C GLY A 50 13.72 2.09 8.95
N GLN A 51 12.98 0.96 8.89
CA GLN A 51 12.66 0.31 7.61
C GLN A 51 11.51 1.01 6.87
N THR A 52 11.60 1.02 5.54
CA THR A 52 10.54 1.51 4.67
C THR A 52 9.48 0.44 4.47
N ILE A 53 8.24 0.80 4.77
CA ILE A 53 7.06 -0.04 4.64
C ILE A 53 6.25 0.45 3.44
N THR A 54 5.82 -0.49 2.61
CA THR A 54 5.01 -0.24 1.42
C THR A 54 3.58 -0.70 1.65
N TRP A 55 2.64 0.22 1.57
CA TRP A 55 1.20 -0.02 1.62
C TRP A 55 0.64 -0.04 0.20
N THR A 56 0.04 -1.15 -0.20
CA THR A 56 -0.52 -1.33 -1.54
C THR A 56 -2.03 -1.47 -1.48
N ALA A 57 -2.75 -0.70 -2.29
CA ALA A 57 -4.19 -0.85 -2.48
C ALA A 57 -4.48 -1.73 -3.70
N THR A 58 -5.41 -2.66 -3.53
CA THR A 58 -5.98 -3.48 -4.60
C THR A 58 -7.42 -3.06 -4.80
N VAL A 59 -7.79 -2.76 -6.04
CA VAL A 59 -9.12 -2.27 -6.40
C VAL A 59 -9.73 -3.22 -7.43
N ALA A 60 -11.02 -3.56 -7.28
CA ALA A 60 -11.80 -4.23 -8.31
C ALA A 60 -13.04 -3.40 -8.70
N PRO A 61 -13.44 -3.40 -9.99
CA PRO A 61 -12.78 -4.05 -11.11
C PRO A 61 -11.38 -3.46 -11.38
N PRO A 62 -10.43 -4.28 -11.87
CA PRO A 62 -9.14 -3.75 -12.28
C PRO A 62 -9.39 -2.74 -13.39
N GLY A 63 -8.88 -1.53 -13.22
CA GLY A 63 -8.91 -0.48 -14.20
C GLY A 63 -7.56 0.21 -14.21
N ASP A 64 -7.28 0.94 -15.29
CA ASP A 64 -6.10 1.79 -15.34
C ASP A 64 -6.10 2.71 -14.11
N THR A 65 -4.96 2.91 -13.45
CA THR A 65 -4.87 3.79 -12.27
C THR A 65 -5.33 5.23 -12.56
N SER A 66 -5.49 5.59 -13.84
CA SER A 66 -6.10 6.84 -14.29
C SER A 66 -7.58 6.97 -13.89
N VAL A 67 -8.34 5.87 -13.81
CA VAL A 67 -9.79 5.88 -13.52
C VAL A 67 -10.12 5.98 -12.04
N TYR A 68 -9.12 5.88 -11.16
CA TYR A 68 -9.29 6.00 -9.72
C TYR A 68 -8.43 7.13 -9.15
N SER A 69 -8.90 7.72 -8.06
CA SER A 69 -8.12 8.60 -7.18
C SER A 69 -7.99 7.95 -5.82
N PHE A 70 -6.83 8.07 -5.22
CA PHE A 70 -6.50 7.47 -3.94
C PHE A 70 -6.24 8.56 -2.92
N LEU A 71 -6.60 8.32 -1.68
CA LEU A 71 -6.26 9.15 -0.55
C LEU A 71 -5.91 8.25 0.63
N TRP A 72 -4.63 8.19 0.96
CA TRP A 72 -4.12 7.44 2.08
C TRP A 72 -4.08 8.30 3.34
N SER A 73 -4.38 7.66 4.46
CA SER A 73 -4.17 8.18 5.81
C SER A 73 -3.72 7.06 6.73
N GLY A 74 -3.01 7.37 7.81
CA GLY A 74 -2.58 6.36 8.76
C GLY A 74 -1.78 6.94 9.92
N THR A 75 -1.18 6.05 10.70
CA THR A 75 -0.39 6.42 11.87
C THR A 75 0.87 7.20 11.48
N ASP A 76 1.37 8.02 12.41
CA ASP A 76 2.62 8.79 12.28
C ASP A 76 2.69 9.68 11.01
N GLY A 77 1.54 10.10 10.48
CA GLY A 77 1.46 10.95 9.29
C GLY A 77 1.71 10.20 7.97
N LEU A 78 1.36 8.93 7.87
CA LEU A 78 1.23 8.25 6.58
C LEU A 78 0.18 8.96 5.72
N SER A 79 0.56 9.33 4.50
CA SER A 79 -0.33 9.91 3.49
C SER A 79 0.15 9.57 2.07
N GLY A 80 -0.72 9.78 1.08
CA GLY A 80 -0.43 9.44 -0.32
C GLY A 80 -1.65 9.60 -1.22
N ASN A 81 -1.43 9.77 -2.52
CA ASN A 81 -2.47 10.06 -3.51
C ASN A 81 -2.51 9.08 -4.70
N VAL A 82 -1.72 8.02 -4.63
CA VAL A 82 -1.60 6.96 -5.64
C VAL A 82 -1.90 5.58 -5.01
N GLY A 83 -1.97 4.53 -5.84
CA GLY A 83 -2.31 3.17 -5.38
C GLY A 83 -1.31 2.54 -4.40
N VAL A 84 -0.11 3.13 -4.25
CA VAL A 84 0.95 2.66 -3.36
C VAL A 84 1.45 3.83 -2.50
N ALA A 85 1.42 3.68 -1.18
CA ALA A 85 1.98 4.66 -0.24
C ALA A 85 3.16 4.03 0.52
N THR A 86 4.23 4.79 0.75
CA THR A 86 5.38 4.32 1.52
C THR A 86 5.57 5.14 2.79
N LYS A 87 6.07 4.50 3.85
CA LYS A 87 6.37 5.17 5.12
C LYS A 87 7.48 4.46 5.86
N THR A 88 8.39 5.25 6.40
CA THR A 88 9.38 4.81 7.38
C THR A 88 8.93 5.28 8.76
N TYR A 89 8.77 4.34 9.70
CA TYR A 89 8.35 4.65 11.07
C TYR A 89 9.57 4.75 12.00
N ALA A 90 9.60 5.81 12.79
CA ALA A 90 10.65 6.04 13.79
C ALA A 90 10.35 5.38 15.14
N THR A 91 9.08 5.05 15.39
CA THR A 91 8.59 4.49 16.65
C THR A 91 8.10 3.07 16.46
N THR A 92 8.32 2.24 17.46
CA THR A 92 7.81 0.86 17.52
C THR A 92 6.30 0.84 17.74
N GLY A 93 5.72 -0.35 17.63
CA GLY A 93 4.31 -0.62 17.94
C GLY A 93 3.41 -0.74 16.73
N GLN A 94 2.11 -0.83 16.98
CA GLN A 94 1.11 -1.10 15.97
C GLN A 94 0.91 0.09 15.03
N LYS A 95 1.08 -0.14 13.73
CA LYS A 95 0.87 0.85 12.66
C LYS A 95 -0.31 0.44 11.79
N SER A 96 -1.12 1.43 11.42
CA SER A 96 -2.32 1.22 10.61
C SER A 96 -2.42 2.22 9.47
N ALA A 97 -3.08 1.80 8.41
CA ALA A 97 -3.34 2.60 7.22
C ALA A 97 -4.78 2.42 6.75
N GLN A 98 -5.32 3.48 6.17
CA GLN A 98 -6.59 3.51 5.46
C GLN A 98 -6.38 4.14 4.09
N VAL A 99 -7.14 3.65 3.11
CA VAL A 99 -7.18 4.21 1.77
C VAL A 99 -8.63 4.47 1.38
N LYS A 100 -8.91 5.71 0.97
CA LYS A 100 -10.15 6.09 0.31
C LYS A 100 -9.91 6.09 -1.19
N VAL A 101 -10.67 5.30 -1.94
CA VAL A 101 -10.63 5.24 -3.39
C VAL A 101 -11.89 5.87 -3.94
N THR A 102 -11.73 6.82 -4.86
CA THR A 102 -12.84 7.50 -5.53
C THR A 102 -12.72 7.30 -7.04
N PRO A 103 -13.70 6.68 -7.71
CA PRO A 103 -13.74 6.61 -9.17
C PRO A 103 -13.79 8.00 -9.79
N LYS A 104 -13.01 8.22 -10.85
CA LYS A 104 -13.05 9.46 -11.63
C LYS A 104 -14.09 9.31 -12.73
N ILE A 105 -15.21 10.00 -12.56
CA ILE A 105 -16.34 9.96 -13.48
C ILE A 105 -16.47 11.34 -14.11
N ALA A 106 -16.40 11.41 -15.45
CA ALA A 106 -16.50 12.68 -16.18
C ALA A 106 -17.93 13.27 -16.15
N VAL A 107 -18.94 12.44 -15.88
CA VAL A 107 -20.35 12.84 -15.84
C VAL A 107 -20.78 13.10 -14.39
N PRO A 108 -21.41 14.25 -14.08
CA PRO A 108 -21.96 14.50 -12.75
C PRO A 108 -23.18 13.59 -12.51
N ILE A 109 -23.01 12.54 -11.71
CA ILE A 109 -24.08 11.60 -11.36
C ILE A 109 -24.78 11.92 -10.03
N GLY A 110 -24.26 12.89 -9.25
CA GLY A 110 -24.82 13.28 -7.96
C GLY A 110 -24.74 12.20 -6.86
N VAL A 111 -23.93 11.16 -7.05
CA VAL A 111 -23.77 10.03 -6.14
C VAL A 111 -22.29 9.83 -5.80
N ASP A 112 -21.98 9.67 -4.52
CA ASP A 112 -20.64 9.29 -4.07
C ASP A 112 -20.45 7.77 -4.16
N LEU A 113 -19.55 7.35 -5.05
CA LEU A 113 -19.14 5.96 -5.24
C LEU A 113 -17.80 5.64 -4.57
N SER A 114 -17.27 6.56 -3.75
CA SER A 114 -16.04 6.31 -3.03
C SER A 114 -16.17 5.15 -2.04
N LYS A 115 -15.05 4.45 -1.85
CA LYS A 115 -14.95 3.34 -0.91
C LYS A 115 -13.68 3.50 -0.08
N THR A 116 -13.83 3.33 1.22
CA THR A 116 -12.72 3.29 2.16
C THR A 116 -12.41 1.85 2.55
N ALA A 117 -11.13 1.50 2.57
CA ALA A 117 -10.63 0.24 3.11
C ALA A 117 -9.60 0.51 4.19
N THR A 118 -9.65 -0.29 5.25
CA THR A 118 -8.65 -0.31 6.33
C THR A 118 -7.75 -1.51 6.13
N CYS A 119 -6.45 -1.26 6.09
CA CYS A 119 -5.47 -2.32 5.90
C CYS A 119 -5.28 -3.08 7.22
N PRO A 120 -4.92 -4.37 7.16
CA PRO A 120 -4.48 -5.09 8.36
C PRO A 120 -3.34 -4.32 9.05
N PRO A 121 -3.39 -4.16 10.38
CA PRO A 121 -2.34 -3.49 11.11
C PRO A 121 -1.08 -4.35 11.11
N ILE A 122 0.07 -3.69 11.12
CA ILE A 122 1.39 -4.33 11.28
C ILE A 122 2.03 -3.85 12.58
N ASN A 123 2.95 -4.65 13.13
CA ASN A 123 3.68 -4.26 14.33
C ASN A 123 5.12 -3.93 13.97
N VAL A 124 5.54 -2.68 14.16
CA VAL A 124 6.93 -2.26 13.95
C VAL A 124 7.74 -2.64 15.19
N GLY A 125 8.69 -3.54 15.00
CA GLY A 125 9.61 -4.00 16.03
C GLY A 125 10.78 -3.04 16.27
N GLU A 126 11.54 -3.31 17.32
CA GLU A 126 12.82 -2.66 17.56
C GLU A 126 13.93 -3.38 16.77
N PRO A 127 14.92 -2.66 16.22
CA PRO A 127 16.11 -3.29 15.64
C PRO A 127 16.82 -4.17 16.69
N PRO A 128 17.48 -5.25 16.26
CA PRO A 128 18.29 -6.06 17.17
C PRO A 128 19.33 -5.15 17.84
N LYS A 129 19.39 -5.21 19.18
CA LYS A 129 20.40 -4.49 19.95
C LYS A 129 21.78 -5.04 19.57
N PRO A 130 22.81 -4.18 19.43
CA PRO A 130 24.19 -4.65 19.26
C PRO A 130 24.57 -5.58 20.42
N ASP A 131 25.13 -6.74 20.09
CA ASP A 131 25.74 -7.61 21.08
C ASP A 131 27.13 -7.06 21.44
N LEU A 132 27.39 -6.91 22.73
CA LEU A 132 28.67 -6.46 23.28
C LEU A 132 29.33 -7.55 24.13
N THR A 133 29.06 -8.82 23.83
CA THR A 133 29.64 -9.94 24.56
C THR A 133 31.16 -9.97 24.37
N ALA A 134 31.88 -9.80 25.49
CA ALA A 134 33.30 -10.08 25.57
C ALA A 134 33.47 -11.57 25.90
N SER A 135 34.22 -12.29 25.07
CA SER A 135 34.61 -13.66 25.38
C SER A 135 36.06 -13.68 25.83
N LEU A 136 36.32 -14.43 26.91
CA LEU A 136 37.66 -14.70 27.41
C LEU A 136 38.00 -16.14 27.05
N SER A 137 39.05 -16.34 26.25
CA SER A 137 39.65 -17.66 26.05
C SER A 137 41.02 -17.68 26.74
N ILE A 138 41.23 -18.68 27.60
CA ILE A 138 42.52 -18.97 28.21
C ILE A 138 42.99 -20.28 27.59
N SER A 139 44.10 -20.23 26.86
CA SER A 139 44.73 -21.41 26.22
C SER A 139 46.12 -21.62 26.80
N GLY A 140 46.55 -22.88 26.93
CA GLY A 140 47.91 -23.22 27.40
C GLY A 140 48.07 -23.50 28.89
N LEU A 141 46.99 -23.69 29.65
CA LEU A 141 47.08 -24.18 31.03
C LEU A 141 47.17 -25.71 31.04
N ALA A 142 48.33 -26.25 31.37
CA ALA A 142 48.48 -27.65 31.78
C ALA A 142 48.34 -27.71 33.32
N PRO A 143 47.29 -28.34 33.89
CA PRO A 143 47.15 -28.40 35.34
C PRO A 143 48.17 -29.37 35.94
N THR A 144 49.22 -28.86 36.57
CA THR A 144 50.16 -29.67 37.36
C THR A 144 49.76 -29.67 38.83
N GLY A 145 48.73 -30.45 39.17
CA GLY A 145 48.51 -31.10 40.48
C GLY A 145 48.43 -30.29 41.80
N ASN A 146 48.90 -29.05 41.88
CA ASN A 146 49.00 -28.30 43.14
C ASN A 146 47.97 -27.16 43.23
N PRO A 147 47.18 -27.10 44.33
CA PRO A 147 46.31 -25.97 44.60
C PRO A 147 47.14 -24.74 45.02
N ASN A 148 46.88 -23.57 44.41
CA ASN A 148 47.48 -22.23 44.65
C ASN A 148 48.66 -21.77 43.75
N GLU A 149 48.91 -22.42 42.62
CA GLU A 149 49.90 -21.91 41.65
C GLU A 149 49.29 -20.84 40.72
N TYR A 150 49.85 -19.63 40.72
CA TYR A 150 49.45 -18.55 39.83
C TYR A 150 50.12 -18.74 38.46
N TYR A 151 49.32 -18.95 37.41
CA TYR A 151 49.82 -19.13 36.05
C TYR A 151 49.97 -17.79 35.33
N VAL A 152 51.15 -17.54 34.75
CA VAL A 152 51.36 -16.41 33.84
C VAL A 152 50.90 -16.85 32.45
N GLY A 153 49.79 -16.29 31.98
CA GLY A 153 49.24 -16.55 30.64
C GLY A 153 48.89 -15.25 29.93
N ILE A 154 48.88 -15.28 28.59
CA ILE A 154 48.32 -14.18 27.80
C ILE A 154 46.81 -14.35 27.72
N ALA A 155 46.06 -13.36 28.19
CA ALA A 155 44.62 -13.27 27.98
C ALA A 155 44.36 -12.37 26.77
N THR A 156 43.84 -12.95 25.69
CA THR A 156 43.34 -12.18 24.55
C THR A 156 41.86 -11.90 24.75
N LEU A 157 41.51 -10.63 24.94
CA LEU A 157 40.13 -10.16 24.88
C LEU A 157 39.77 -9.96 23.40
N GLN A 158 38.83 -10.76 22.89
CA GLN A 158 38.21 -10.50 21.59
C GLN A 158 36.78 -10.01 21.83
N GLY A 159 36.55 -8.74 21.48
CA GLY A 159 35.21 -8.18 21.36
C GLY A 159 34.73 -8.37 19.93
N PHE A 160 33.52 -8.90 19.77
CA PHE A 160 32.82 -8.92 18.49
C PHE A 160 31.78 -7.81 18.48
N VAL A 161 31.71 -7.06 17.38
CA VAL A 161 30.57 -6.18 17.07
C VAL A 161 29.93 -6.80 15.83
N HIS A 162 28.72 -7.32 15.98
CA HIS A 162 27.89 -7.80 14.86
C HIS A 162 26.87 -6.74 14.47
#